data_AF-A0A6J6JBA3-F1
#
_entry.id   AF-A0A6J6JBA3-F1
#
_cell.length_a   1.000
_cell.length_b   1.000
_cell.length_c   1.000
_cell.angle_alpha   90.00
_cell.angle_beta   90.00
_cell.angle_gamma   90.00
#
_symmetry.space_group_name_H-M   'P 1'
#
loop_
_entity.id
_entity.type
_entity.pdbx_description
1 polymer ?
#
loop_
_entity_poly.entity_id
_entity_poly.type
_entity_poly.pdbx_seq_one_letter_code
_entity_poly.pdbx_strand_id
1 'polypeptide(L)'
;MVGSAAEPLTYESGPVLRKTGLPALLFHPLRALPPADEHFEPEEEFLEELIREDRRRIIRRRLVWLLSVFLVIGALVVAAVVAYQWTQTRYFVGVDNAVVTIYQGVPEDVWVFSLSSVYEKTDIAVDQLPPYQQDKVTQSYSVESLEEAREFIDRLVVVTP
;
A
#
# COMPACT_ATOMS: atom_id res chain seq x y z
N MET A 1 34.82 51.28 41.34
CA MET A 1 33.56 51.23 42.09
C MET A 1 32.51 50.64 41.17
N VAL A 2 32.14 49.38 41.41
CA VAL A 2 31.11 48.66 40.64
C VAL A 2 29.75 49.01 41.23
N GLY A 3 28.90 49.65 40.43
CA GLY A 3 27.56 50.08 40.81
C GLY A 3 26.49 49.15 40.24
N SER A 4 25.76 48.52 41.15
CA SER A 4 24.32 48.22 41.13
C SER A 4 23.61 48.03 39.78
N ALA A 5 23.29 46.77 39.46
CA ALA A 5 22.08 46.39 38.73
C ALA A 5 21.79 44.89 38.99
N ALA A 6 21.46 44.57 40.24
CA ALA A 6 20.80 43.30 40.56
C ALA A 6 19.31 43.50 40.33
N GLU A 7 18.86 43.30 39.09
CA GLU A 7 17.44 43.24 38.77
C GLU A 7 16.96 41.81 39.11
N PRO A 8 16.01 41.63 40.03
CA PRO A 8 15.49 40.30 40.34
C PRO A 8 14.76 39.77 39.11
N LEU A 9 15.06 38.53 38.71
CA LEU A 9 14.34 37.83 37.65
C LEU A 9 12.89 37.58 38.13
N THR A 10 11.98 38.49 37.78
CA THR A 10 10.55 38.32 38.00
C THR A 10 10.05 37.27 37.01
N TYR A 11 9.80 36.05 37.50
CA TYR A 11 9.14 35.02 36.70
C TYR A 11 7.65 35.37 36.61
N GLU A 12 7.26 36.12 35.57
CA GLU A 12 5.85 36.25 35.22
C GLU A 12 5.44 34.97 34.48
N SER A 13 4.89 34.00 35.22
CA SER A 13 4.27 32.82 34.63
C SER A 13 2.94 33.24 34.01
N GLY A 14 2.98 33.80 32.80
CA GLY A 14 1.79 34.02 32.00
C GLY A 14 1.04 32.69 31.82
N PRO A 15 -0.31 32.71 31.73
CA PRO A 15 -1.10 31.49 31.63
C PRO A 15 -0.65 30.66 30.42
N VAL A 16 -0.16 29.45 30.67
CA VAL A 16 0.19 28.49 29.62
C VAL A 16 -1.12 28.02 29.00
N LEU A 17 -1.60 28.71 27.98
CA LEU A 17 -2.74 28.30 27.17
C LEU A 17 -2.37 27.02 26.40
N ARG A 18 -2.50 25.86 27.05
CA ARG A 18 -2.53 24.58 26.35
C ARG A 18 -3.77 24.57 25.46
N LYS A 19 -3.60 24.52 24.14
CA LYS A 19 -4.69 24.23 23.20
C LYS A 19 -5.26 22.85 23.53
N THR A 20 -6.31 22.81 24.33
CA THR A 20 -7.13 21.62 24.54
C THR A 20 -7.84 21.31 23.23
N GLY A 21 -7.62 20.11 22.69
CA GLY A 21 -8.40 19.62 21.58
C GLY A 21 -9.86 19.44 21.99
N LEU A 22 -10.78 19.77 21.09
CA LEU A 22 -12.23 19.66 21.27
C LEU A 22 -12.74 18.33 21.89
N PRO A 23 -12.15 17.13 21.65
CA PRO A 23 -12.67 15.91 22.29
C PRO A 23 -12.42 15.84 23.81
N ALA A 24 -11.51 16.66 24.37
CA ALA A 24 -11.22 16.63 25.80
C ALA A 24 -12.29 17.35 26.64
N LEU A 25 -13.10 18.24 26.06
CA LEU A 25 -14.09 19.04 26.79
C LEU A 25 -15.38 18.29 27.11
N LEU A 26 -15.71 17.23 26.36
CA LEU A 26 -17.03 16.58 26.45
C LEU A 26 -17.14 15.56 27.60
N PHE A 27 -16.03 15.06 28.14
CA PHE A 27 -16.04 13.95 29.09
C PHE A 27 -15.25 14.20 30.38
N HIS A 28 -14.80 15.43 30.64
CA HIS A 28 -14.22 15.76 31.95
C HIS A 28 -15.31 16.31 32.86
N PRO A 29 -15.56 15.70 34.05
CA PRO A 29 -16.29 16.40 35.09
C PRO A 29 -15.57 17.71 35.38
N LEU A 30 -16.30 18.79 35.62
CA LEU A 30 -15.77 20.11 35.99
C LEU A 30 -14.86 19.94 37.22
N ARG A 31 -13.58 19.67 36.98
CA ARG A 31 -12.58 19.51 38.02
C ARG A 31 -12.45 20.87 38.67
N ALA A 32 -12.84 20.97 39.94
CA ALA A 32 -12.58 22.16 40.74
C ALA A 32 -11.10 22.51 40.56
N LEU A 33 -10.85 23.73 40.08
CA LEU A 33 -9.50 24.26 40.04
C LEU A 33 -9.01 24.23 41.50
N PRO A 34 -7.85 23.61 41.80
CA PRO A 34 -7.29 23.69 43.14
C PRO A 34 -7.17 25.18 43.52
N PRO A 35 -7.45 25.55 44.79
CA PRO A 35 -7.28 26.93 45.23
C PRO A 35 -5.87 27.41 44.85
N ALA A 36 -5.76 28.65 44.39
CA ALA A 36 -4.57 29.20 43.72
C ALA A 36 -3.28 29.20 44.55
N ASP A 37 -3.37 28.81 45.83
CA ASP A 37 -2.32 28.96 46.84
C ASP A 37 -1.82 27.61 47.41
N GLU A 38 -2.30 26.46 46.93
CA GLU A 38 -1.68 25.17 47.28
C GLU A 38 -0.45 24.93 46.40
N HIS A 39 0.71 25.34 46.92
CA HIS A 39 2.01 24.93 46.38
C HIS A 39 2.16 23.41 46.55
N PHE A 40 1.64 22.66 45.59
CA PHE A 40 1.77 21.21 45.54
C PHE A 40 3.20 20.87 45.11
N GLU A 41 4.06 20.57 46.08
CA GLU A 41 5.34 19.91 45.82
C GLU A 41 5.08 18.40 45.77
N PRO A 42 5.07 17.78 44.58
CA PRO A 42 4.83 16.36 44.47
C PRO A 42 5.97 15.60 45.17
N GLU A 43 5.61 14.62 46.01
CA GLU A 43 6.58 13.67 46.55
C GLU A 43 7.29 12.94 45.40
N GLU A 44 8.59 12.70 45.52
CA GLU A 44 9.40 12.06 44.47
C GLU A 44 8.81 10.70 44.05
N GLU A 45 8.25 9.95 45.01
CA GLU A 45 7.62 8.64 44.78
C GLU A 45 6.37 8.75 43.88
N PHE A 46 5.58 9.83 44.04
CA PHE A 46 4.40 10.11 43.21
C PHE A 46 4.80 10.45 41.77
N LEU A 47 5.87 11.23 41.58
CA LEU A 47 6.42 11.54 40.25
C LEU A 47 6.90 10.27 39.54
N GLU A 48 7.62 9.40 40.26
CA GLU A 48 8.10 8.16 39.68
C GLU A 48 6.99 7.20 39.27
N GLU A 49 5.93 7.09 40.07
CA GLU A 49 4.77 6.25 39.74
C GLU A 49 4.07 6.72 38.46
N LEU A 50 3.86 8.03 38.31
CA LEU A 50 3.36 8.65 37.09
C LEU A 50 4.25 8.36 35.88
N ILE A 51 5.57 8.52 36.02
CA ILE A 51 6.53 8.23 34.95
C ILE A 51 6.48 6.75 34.55
N ARG A 52 6.39 5.83 35.53
CA ARG A 52 6.28 4.38 35.26
C ARG A 52 4.97 4.04 34.53
N GLU A 53 3.87 4.66 34.92
CA GLU A 53 2.57 4.41 34.29
C GLU A 53 2.51 4.95 32.85
N ASP A 54 2.99 6.18 32.63
CA ASP A 54 3.05 6.79 31.31
C ASP A 54 3.99 6.03 30.37
N ARG A 55 5.13 5.56 30.87
CA ARG A 55 6.07 4.75 30.07
C ARG A 55 5.41 3.47 29.56
N ARG A 56 4.60 2.79 30.38
CA ARG A 56 3.84 1.60 29.95
C ARG A 56 2.80 1.92 28.87
N ARG A 57 2.09 3.05 28.99
CA ARG A 57 1.09 3.50 28.00
C ARG A 57 1.74 3.87 26.67
N ILE A 58 2.86 4.58 26.71
CA ILE A 58 3.60 5.02 25.51
C ILE A 58 4.18 3.82 24.76
N ILE A 59 4.79 2.85 25.46
CA ILE A 59 5.36 1.65 24.84
C ILE A 59 4.28 0.84 24.12
N ARG A 60 3.13 0.59 24.77
CA ARG A 60 2.02 -0.16 24.16
C ARG A 60 1.49 0.54 22.92
N ARG A 61 1.25 1.85 22.97
CA ARG A 61 0.78 2.64 21.81
C ARG A 61 1.78 2.57 20.67
N ARG A 62 3.07 2.72 20.95
CA ARG A 62 4.12 2.65 19.95
C ARG A 62 4.21 1.27 19.29
N LEU A 63 4.06 0.21 20.09
CA LEU A 63 4.10 -1.17 19.58
C LEU A 63 2.89 -1.50 18.72
N VAL A 64 1.68 -1.08 19.12
CA VAL A 64 0.46 -1.23 18.30
C VAL A 64 0.56 -0.41 17.02
N TRP A 65 1.08 0.81 17.09
CA TRP A 65 1.25 1.66 15.91
C TRP A 65 2.28 1.07 14.94
N LEU A 66 3.42 0.59 15.44
CA LEU A 66 4.40 -0.12 14.61
C LEU A 66 3.80 -1.37 13.97
N LEU A 67 3.08 -2.20 14.74
CA LEU A 67 2.42 -3.39 14.22
C LEU A 67 1.42 -3.04 13.11
N SER A 68 0.62 -1.98 13.30
CA SER A 68 -0.31 -1.51 12.28
C SER A 68 0.40 -1.06 11.01
N VAL A 69 1.50 -0.30 11.13
CA VAL A 69 2.30 0.12 9.98
C VAL A 69 2.88 -1.09 9.23
N PHE A 70 3.44 -2.06 9.96
CA PHE A 70 3.95 -3.30 9.37
C PHE A 70 2.86 -4.09 8.65
N LEU A 71 1.66 -4.16 9.22
CA LEU A 71 0.53 -4.88 8.63
C LEU A 71 0.07 -4.22 7.33
N VAL A 72 -0.01 -2.88 7.30
CA VAL A 72 -0.33 -2.12 6.09
C VAL A 72 0.73 -2.34 5.01
N ILE A 73 2.01 -2.24 5.36
CA ILE A 73 3.10 -2.50 4.41
C ILE A 73 3.04 -3.94 3.88
N GLY A 74 2.84 -4.92 4.77
CA GLY A 74 2.70 -6.32 4.39
C GLY A 74 1.54 -6.55 3.42
N ALA A 75 0.38 -5.94 3.67
CA ALA A 75 -0.78 -6.02 2.78
C ALA A 75 -0.48 -5.44 1.39
N LEU A 76 0.23 -4.29 1.32
CA LEU A 76 0.63 -3.69 0.06
C LEU A 76 1.60 -4.59 -0.72
N VAL A 77 2.58 -5.21 -0.05
CA VAL A 77 3.52 -6.15 -0.69
C VAL A 77 2.77 -7.36 -1.23
N VAL A 78 1.86 -7.95 -0.44
CA VAL A 78 1.06 -9.09 -0.90
C VAL A 78 0.21 -8.70 -2.12
N ALA A 79 -0.46 -7.55 -2.08
CA ALA A 79 -1.25 -7.07 -3.21
C ALA A 79 -0.40 -6.88 -4.48
N ALA A 80 0.79 -6.29 -4.35
CA ALA A 80 1.72 -6.11 -5.47
C ALA A 80 2.18 -7.45 -6.05
N VAL A 81 2.51 -8.42 -5.19
CA VAL A 81 2.94 -9.76 -5.63
C VAL A 81 1.80 -10.52 -6.31
N VAL A 82 0.58 -10.45 -5.78
CA VAL A 82 -0.60 -11.08 -6.41
C VAL A 82 -0.89 -10.43 -7.75
N ALA A 83 -0.85 -9.10 -7.83
CA ALA A 83 -1.02 -8.38 -9.09
C ALA A 83 0.05 -8.78 -10.11
N TYR A 84 1.32 -8.82 -9.69
CA TYR A 84 2.44 -9.21 -10.54
C TYR A 84 2.29 -10.66 -11.06
N GLN A 85 1.95 -11.60 -10.18
CA GLN A 85 1.71 -12.98 -10.58
C GLN A 85 0.53 -13.11 -11.53
N TRP A 86 -0.57 -12.38 -11.27
CA TRP A 86 -1.75 -12.38 -12.14
C TRP A 86 -1.42 -11.85 -13.55
N THR A 87 -0.55 -10.85 -13.66
CA THR A 87 -0.05 -10.37 -14.96
C THR A 87 0.87 -11.39 -15.64
N GLN A 88 1.70 -12.09 -14.87
CA GLN A 88 2.70 -13.04 -15.40
C GLN A 88 2.12 -14.39 -15.85
N THR A 89 0.94 -14.78 -15.34
CA THR A 89 0.30 -16.07 -15.66
C THR A 89 -0.62 -16.02 -16.88
N ARG A 90 -0.80 -14.84 -17.50
CA ARG A 90 -1.64 -14.69 -18.69
C ARG A 90 -0.82 -14.93 -19.96
N TYR A 91 -1.39 -15.69 -20.88
CA TYR A 91 -0.87 -15.89 -22.22
C TYR A 91 -1.96 -15.47 -23.20
N PHE A 92 -1.60 -15.02 -24.39
CA PHE A 92 -2.59 -14.76 -25.44
C PHE A 92 -2.04 -15.14 -26.80
N VAL A 93 -2.95 -15.48 -27.71
CA VAL A 93 -2.62 -15.82 -29.10
C VAL A 93 -3.03 -14.64 -29.98
N GLY A 94 -2.09 -14.14 -30.76
CA GLY A 94 -2.28 -13.02 -31.67
C GLY A 94 -1.55 -13.22 -33.00
N VAL A 95 -1.54 -12.18 -33.82
CA VAL A 95 -0.86 -12.18 -35.12
C VAL A 95 0.42 -11.36 -35.04
N ASP A 96 1.55 -11.94 -35.47
CA ASP A 96 2.80 -11.23 -35.75
C ASP A 96 3.24 -11.53 -37.17
N ASN A 97 3.54 -10.53 -37.99
CA ASN A 97 4.07 -10.75 -39.34
C ASN A 97 3.31 -11.80 -40.18
N ALA A 98 1.97 -11.80 -40.11
CA ALA A 98 1.05 -12.74 -40.77
C ALA A 98 1.08 -14.20 -40.30
N VAL A 99 1.78 -14.51 -39.20
CA VAL A 99 1.78 -15.83 -38.55
C VAL A 99 1.17 -15.77 -37.15
N VAL A 100 0.55 -16.87 -36.74
CA VAL A 100 0.00 -17.02 -35.39
C VAL A 100 1.15 -17.08 -34.40
N THR A 101 1.10 -16.25 -33.36
CA THR A 101 2.16 -16.11 -32.35
C THR A 101 1.57 -16.14 -30.96
N ILE A 102 2.20 -16.90 -30.06
CA ILE A 102 1.88 -16.94 -28.64
C ILE A 102 2.69 -15.84 -27.94
N TYR A 103 1.98 -14.98 -27.24
CA TYR A 103 2.55 -13.95 -26.39
C TYR A 103 2.35 -14.31 -24.92
N GLN A 104 3.32 -13.93 -24.10
CA GLN A 104 3.20 -13.98 -22.64
C GLN A 104 2.98 -12.56 -22.10
N GLY A 105 1.94 -12.38 -21.29
CA GLY A 105 1.58 -11.10 -20.68
C GLY A 105 0.11 -10.73 -20.86
N VAL A 106 -0.20 -9.45 -20.66
CA VAL A 106 -1.54 -8.89 -20.80
C VAL A 106 -1.64 -8.15 -22.15
N PRO A 107 -2.71 -8.37 -22.94
CA PRO A 107 -2.87 -7.75 -24.25
C PRO A 107 -3.20 -6.25 -24.20
N GLU A 108 -3.65 -5.72 -23.07
CA GLU A 108 -3.87 -4.28 -22.89
C GLU A 108 -2.56 -3.58 -22.52
N ASP A 109 -2.19 -2.56 -23.31
CA ASP A 109 -1.10 -1.64 -23.03
C ASP A 109 -1.34 -0.93 -21.69
N VAL A 110 -0.84 -1.53 -20.61
CA VAL A 110 -0.82 -0.91 -19.30
C VAL A 110 0.29 0.14 -19.28
N TRP A 111 -0.06 1.34 -19.76
CA TRP A 111 0.69 2.57 -19.56
C TRP A 111 2.13 2.55 -20.11
N VAL A 112 2.33 3.10 -21.32
CA VAL A 112 3.62 3.45 -21.99
C VAL A 112 4.61 2.28 -22.22
N PHE A 113 4.49 1.16 -21.50
CA PHE A 113 5.34 0.00 -21.62
C PHE A 113 4.57 -1.18 -22.19
N SER A 114 5.06 -1.73 -23.29
CA SER A 114 4.69 -3.07 -23.74
C SER A 114 5.24 -4.08 -22.71
N LEU A 115 4.34 -4.70 -21.95
CA LEU A 115 4.66 -5.81 -21.03
C LEU A 115 4.46 -7.18 -21.68
N SER A 116 4.22 -7.22 -22.99
CA SER A 116 4.05 -8.44 -23.76
C SER A 116 5.36 -8.83 -24.44
N SER A 117 5.82 -10.05 -24.20
CA SER A 117 6.96 -10.63 -24.93
C SER A 117 6.49 -11.78 -25.81
N VAL A 118 7.05 -11.88 -27.02
CA VAL A 118 6.84 -13.04 -27.89
C VAL A 118 7.41 -14.27 -27.19
N TYR A 119 6.54 -15.23 -26.89
CA TYR A 119 6.94 -16.50 -26.26
C TYR A 119 7.33 -17.52 -27.33
N GLU A 120 6.45 -17.74 -28.31
CA GLU A 120 6.63 -18.75 -29.34
C GLU A 120 5.96 -18.30 -30.65
N LYS A 121 6.70 -18.33 -31.77
CA LYS A 121 6.14 -18.12 -33.11
C LYS A 121 5.80 -19.47 -33.72
N THR A 122 4.61 -19.60 -34.27
CA THR A 122 4.22 -20.82 -34.99
C THR A 122 4.38 -20.67 -36.49
N ASP A 123 4.42 -21.79 -37.19
CA ASP A 123 4.52 -21.83 -38.66
C ASP A 123 3.15 -21.70 -39.36
N ILE A 124 2.06 -21.44 -38.61
CA ILE A 124 0.70 -21.34 -39.15
C ILE A 124 0.47 -19.90 -39.63
N ALA A 125 0.25 -19.78 -40.94
CA ALA A 125 -0.10 -18.50 -41.54
C ALA A 125 -1.59 -18.19 -41.31
N VAL A 126 -1.89 -16.92 -41.01
CA VAL A 126 -3.25 -16.51 -40.66
C VAL A 126 -4.21 -16.64 -41.84
N ASP A 127 -3.72 -16.47 -43.06
CA ASP A 127 -4.48 -16.62 -44.30
C ASP A 127 -4.94 -18.06 -44.57
N GLN A 128 -4.31 -19.05 -43.92
CA GLN A 128 -4.73 -20.46 -43.99
C GLN A 128 -5.87 -20.79 -43.03
N LEU A 129 -6.20 -19.91 -42.10
CA LEU A 129 -7.28 -20.12 -41.14
C LEU A 129 -8.65 -19.78 -41.76
N PRO A 130 -9.74 -20.46 -41.35
CA PRO A 130 -11.10 -20.03 -41.68
C PRO A 130 -11.39 -18.59 -41.20
N PRO A 131 -12.25 -17.80 -41.89
CA PRO A 131 -12.49 -16.39 -41.57
C PRO A 131 -12.87 -16.13 -40.10
N TYR A 132 -13.70 -17.01 -39.54
CA TYR A 132 -14.11 -16.93 -38.13
C TYR A 132 -12.93 -17.09 -37.16
N GLN A 133 -11.95 -17.94 -37.49
CA GLN A 133 -10.76 -18.13 -36.67
C GLN A 133 -9.76 -16.98 -36.85
N GLN A 134 -9.64 -16.43 -38.06
CA GLN A 134 -8.85 -15.22 -38.31
C GLN A 134 -9.33 -14.05 -37.44
N ASP A 135 -10.63 -13.80 -37.40
CA ASP A 135 -11.22 -12.75 -36.56
C ASP A 135 -10.92 -12.98 -35.08
N LYS A 136 -11.01 -14.23 -34.62
CA LYS A 136 -10.76 -14.60 -33.22
C LYS A 136 -9.31 -14.40 -32.79
N VAL A 137 -8.35 -14.73 -33.66
CA VAL A 137 -6.91 -14.51 -33.40
C VAL A 137 -6.55 -13.02 -33.51
N THR A 138 -7.18 -12.30 -34.45
CA THR A 138 -6.98 -10.85 -34.61
C THR A 138 -7.48 -10.07 -33.40
N GLN A 139 -8.56 -10.54 -32.76
CA GLN A 139 -9.09 -9.96 -31.52
C GLN A 139 -8.27 -10.32 -30.27
N SER A 140 -7.14 -11.02 -30.40
CA SER A 140 -6.27 -11.50 -29.31
C SER A 140 -7.00 -12.37 -28.28
N TYR A 141 -6.91 -13.69 -28.45
CA TYR A 141 -7.56 -14.64 -27.55
C TYR A 141 -6.68 -14.87 -26.30
N SER A 142 -7.17 -14.41 -25.14
CA SER A 142 -6.50 -14.60 -23.83
C SER A 142 -6.75 -16.01 -23.28
N VAL A 143 -5.70 -16.65 -22.77
CA VAL A 143 -5.72 -17.98 -22.14
C VAL A 143 -4.97 -17.97 -20.80
N GLU A 144 -5.28 -18.94 -19.94
CA GLU A 144 -4.73 -18.97 -18.57
C GLU A 144 -3.44 -19.81 -18.47
N SER A 145 -3.07 -20.53 -19.53
CA SER A 145 -1.86 -21.35 -19.56
C SER A 145 -1.30 -21.55 -20.97
N LEU A 146 -0.02 -21.90 -21.04
CA LEU A 146 0.65 -22.28 -22.29
C LEU A 146 0.04 -23.55 -22.90
N GLU A 147 -0.36 -24.51 -22.06
CA GLU A 147 -1.00 -25.76 -22.51
C GLU A 147 -2.30 -25.44 -23.27
N GLU A 148 -3.14 -24.56 -22.71
CA GLU A 148 -4.38 -24.13 -23.33
C GLU A 148 -4.15 -23.35 -24.63
N ALA A 149 -3.08 -22.53 -24.69
CA ALA A 149 -2.66 -21.86 -25.92
C ALA A 149 -2.33 -22.89 -27.02
N ARG A 150 -1.58 -23.93 -26.67
CA ARG A 150 -1.20 -25.01 -27.59
C ARG A 150 -2.40 -25.82 -28.05
N GLU A 151 -3.30 -26.20 -27.14
CA GLU A 151 -4.56 -26.87 -27.51
C GLU A 151 -5.42 -26.03 -28.44
N PHE A 152 -5.46 -24.71 -28.24
CA PHE A 152 -6.18 -23.83 -29.15
C PHE A 152 -5.58 -23.86 -30.55
N ILE A 153 -4.26 -23.78 -30.66
CA ILE A 153 -3.54 -23.87 -31.94
C ILE A 153 -3.78 -25.22 -32.61
N ASP A 154 -3.75 -26.33 -31.86
CA ASP A 154 -3.99 -27.67 -32.38
C ASP A 154 -5.40 -27.80 -32.98
N ARG A 155 -6.41 -27.18 -32.33
CA ARG A 155 -7.78 -27.08 -32.88
C ARG A 155 -7.86 -26.27 -34.17
N LEU A 156 -6.97 -25.30 -34.40
CA LEU A 156 -6.94 -24.56 -35.67
C LEU A 156 -6.45 -25.47 -36.81
N VAL A 157 -5.43 -26.30 -36.54
CA VAL A 157 -4.86 -27.22 -37.53
C VAL A 157 -5.87 -28.30 -37.95
N VAL A 158 -6.58 -28.88 -36.98
CA VAL A 158 -7.51 -30.01 -37.21
C VAL A 158 -8.73 -29.64 -38.07
N VAL A 159 -9.08 -28.35 -38.17
CA VAL A 159 -10.25 -27.89 -38.94
C VAL A 159 -9.90 -27.67 -40.43
N THR A 160 -8.66 -27.89 -40.85
CA THR A 160 -8.22 -27.76 -42.24
C THR A 160 -8.36 -29.11 -42.97
N PRO A 161 -9.34 -29.32 -43.87
CA PRO A 161 -9.45 -30.54 -44.69
C PRO A 161 -8.45 -30.58 -45.86
#